data_AF-A0A1G9L569-F1
#
_entry.id   AF-A0A1G9L569-F1
#
_cell.length_a   1.000
_cell.length_b   1.000
_cell.length_c   1.000
_cell.angle_alpha   90.00
_cell.angle_beta   90.00
_cell.angle_gamma   90.00
#
_symmetry.space_group_name_H-M   'P 1'
#
loop_
_entity.id
_entity.type
_entity.pdbx_description
1 polymer ?
#
loop_
_entity_poly.entity_id
_entity_poly.type
_entity_poly.pdbx_seq_one_letter_code
_entity_poly.pdbx_strand_id
1 'polypeptide(L)'
;MILPCMAKDIVTLIKESGEKFEGIKAVISTQRIITFQIDLDIAPKDTITFELPSGTVVNYLVIDSERIPKEDGVDAHYQLLVRKVHA
;
A
#
# COMPACT_ATOMS: atom_id res chain seq x y z
N MET A 1 13.68 10.05 11.71
CA MET A 1 13.77 9.28 10.46
C MET A 1 13.51 7.81 10.81
N ILE A 2 12.29 7.33 10.58
CA ILE A 2 11.83 6.00 11.02
C ILE A 2 10.81 5.53 9.99
N LEU A 3 11.24 4.79 8.97
CA LEU A 3 10.34 4.22 7.96
C LEU A 3 10.62 2.74 7.63
N PRO A 4 11.87 2.22 7.55
CA PRO A 4 12.05 0.83 7.08
C PRO A 4 11.70 -0.25 8.13
N CYS A 5 11.64 0.06 9.43
CA CYS A 5 11.38 -0.94 10.46
C CYS A 5 9.88 -1.30 10.64
N MET A 6 8.98 -0.55 10.00
CA MET A 6 7.52 -0.71 10.13
C MET A 6 6.85 -1.33 8.90
N ALA A 7 7.60 -1.66 7.83
CA ALA A 7 7.06 -2.38 6.67
C ALA A 7 6.92 -3.88 6.98
N LYS A 8 6.07 -4.19 7.96
CA LYS A 8 5.75 -5.57 8.38
C LYS A 8 4.40 -6.03 7.86
N ASP A 9 3.58 -5.10 7.38
CA ASP A 9 2.23 -5.40 6.93
C ASP A 9 2.25 -5.95 5.51
N ILE A 10 1.54 -7.06 5.32
CA ILE A 10 1.34 -7.68 4.01
C ILE A 10 -0.05 -7.29 3.54
N VAL A 11 -0.10 -6.58 2.41
CA VAL A 11 -1.36 -6.18 1.79
C VAL A 11 -1.56 -6.88 0.45
N THR A 12 -2.81 -6.93 0.05
CA THR A 12 -3.27 -7.40 -1.24
C THR A 12 -3.82 -6.21 -2.02
N LEU A 13 -3.22 -5.91 -3.17
CA LEU A 13 -3.72 -4.86 -4.06
C LEU A 13 -4.67 -5.47 -5.08
N ILE A 14 -5.85 -4.88 -5.22
CA ILE A 14 -6.86 -5.24 -6.18
C ILE A 14 -7.01 -4.07 -7.14
N LYS A 15 -6.63 -4.27 -8.39
CA LYS A 15 -6.77 -3.27 -9.44
C LYS A 15 -8.22 -3.07 -9.84
N GLU A 16 -8.55 -1.90 -10.38
CA GLU A 16 -9.85 -1.69 -11.06
C GLU A 16 -10.10 -2.73 -12.17
N SER A 17 -9.03 -3.17 -12.85
CA SER A 17 -9.07 -4.24 -13.87
C SER A 17 -9.46 -5.62 -13.33
N GLY A 18 -9.49 -5.81 -12.00
CA GLY A 18 -9.79 -7.10 -11.34
C GLY A 18 -8.55 -7.95 -11.05
N GLU A 19 -7.36 -7.49 -11.40
CA GLU A 19 -6.09 -8.15 -11.05
C GLU A 19 -5.82 -8.02 -9.54
N LYS A 20 -5.41 -9.13 -8.92
CA LYS A 20 -5.10 -9.20 -7.49
C LYS A 20 -3.63 -9.53 -7.31
N PHE A 21 -2.94 -8.72 -6.52
CA PHE A 21 -1.54 -8.87 -6.19
C PHE A 21 -1.40 -9.04 -4.68
N GLU A 22 -1.17 -10.28 -4.26
CA GLU A 22 -0.99 -10.65 -2.86
C GLU A 22 0.50 -10.58 -2.46
N GLY A 23 0.78 -10.48 -1.16
CA GLY A 23 2.16 -10.51 -0.67
C GLY A 23 2.92 -9.17 -0.77
N ILE A 24 2.22 -8.05 -0.97
CA ILE A 24 2.84 -6.74 -1.09
C ILE A 24 3.23 -6.26 0.30
N LYS A 25 4.52 -6.06 0.52
CA LYS A 25 5.01 -5.45 1.76
C LYS A 25 4.76 -3.95 1.70
N ALA A 26 4.02 -3.46 2.68
CA ALA A 26 3.71 -2.05 2.80
C ALA A 26 3.73 -1.61 4.27
N VAL A 27 3.84 -0.31 4.48
CA VAL A 27 3.61 0.33 5.76
C VAL A 27 2.21 0.94 5.71
N ILE A 28 1.29 0.42 6.51
CA ILE A 28 -0.07 0.97 6.57
C ILE A 28 -0.11 2.03 7.67
N SER A 29 -0.46 3.25 7.28
CA SER A 29 -0.79 4.34 8.20
C SER A 29 -2.28 4.67 8.08
N THR A 30 -2.80 5.46 9.03
CA THR A 30 -4.23 5.79 9.11
C THR A 30 -4.83 6.37 7.82
N GLN A 31 -4.02 7.09 7.02
CA GLN A 31 -4.46 7.75 5.78
C GLN A 31 -3.50 7.51 4.60
N ARG A 32 -2.41 6.79 4.80
CA ARG A 32 -1.37 6.60 3.79
C ARG A 32 -0.84 5.19 3.83
N ILE A 33 -0.54 4.62 2.67
CA ILE A 33 0.14 3.33 2.54
C ILE A 33 1.43 3.57 1.79
N ILE A 34 2.56 3.15 2.36
CA ILE A 34 3.87 3.29 1.72
C ILE A 34 4.32 1.91 1.27
N THR A 35 4.63 1.73 -0.01
CA THR A 35 5.14 0.46 -0.53
C THR A 35 6.42 0.65 -1.32
N PHE A 36 7.37 -0.23 -1.09
CA PHE A 36 8.63 -0.28 -1.84
C PHE A 36 8.52 -1.16 -3.10
N GLN A 37 7.34 -1.74 -3.35
CA GLN A 37 7.04 -2.46 -4.59
C GLN A 37 6.80 -1.48 -5.72
N ILE A 38 7.88 -1.06 -6.38
CA ILE A 38 7.83 -0.19 -7.56
C ILE A 38 7.48 -0.94 -8.85
N ASP A 39 7.51 -2.27 -8.83
CA ASP A 39 7.18 -3.14 -9.97
C ASP A 39 5.67 -3.14 -10.27
N LEU A 40 4.86 -2.85 -9.23
CA LEU A 40 3.42 -2.73 -9.35
C LEU A 40 3.04 -1.28 -9.67
N ASP A 41 2.40 -1.10 -10.82
CA ASP A 41 1.75 0.16 -11.15
C ASP A 41 0.47 0.29 -10.33
N ILE A 42 0.40 1.28 -9.44
CA ILE A 42 -0.72 1.50 -8.53
C ILE A 42 -1.42 2.79 -8.93
N ALA A 43 -2.69 2.67 -9.28
CA ALA A 43 -3.51 3.77 -9.75
C ALA A 43 -4.48 4.26 -8.65
N PRO A 44 -4.86 5.54 -8.67
CA PRO A 44 -6.03 5.99 -7.92
C PRO A 44 -7.26 5.18 -8.37
N LYS A 45 -8.13 4.85 -7.42
CA LYS A 45 -9.28 3.91 -7.49
C LYS A 45 -8.97 2.43 -7.27
N ASP A 46 -7.71 2.04 -7.19
CA ASP A 46 -7.38 0.67 -6.78
C ASP A 46 -7.81 0.44 -5.32
N THR A 47 -8.08 -0.82 -4.97
CA THR A 47 -8.47 -1.21 -3.63
C THR A 47 -7.36 -2.02 -2.98
N ILE A 48 -6.85 -1.55 -1.86
CA ILE A 48 -5.88 -2.27 -1.03
C ILE A 48 -6.62 -2.97 0.09
N THR A 49 -6.42 -4.27 0.16
CA THR A 49 -7.00 -5.15 1.17
C THR A 49 -5.89 -5.56 2.12
N PHE A 50 -6.08 -5.32 3.41
CA PHE A 50 -5.14 -5.73 4.44
C PHE A 50 -5.79 -6.79 5.32
N GLU A 51 -5.24 -8.00 5.30
CA GLU A 51 -5.68 -9.07 6.19
C GLU A 51 -4.84 -9.04 7.46
N LEU A 52 -5.50 -8.73 8.58
CA LEU A 52 -4.88 -8.83 9.90
C LEU A 52 -4.65 -10.29 10.25
N PRO A 53 -3.60 -10.62 11.03
CA PRO A 53 -3.38 -11.98 11.53
C PRO A 53 -4.52 -12.51 12.42
N SER A 54 -5.42 -11.62 12.86
CA SER A 54 -6.67 -11.98 13.56
C SER A 54 -7.80 -12.44 12.62
N GLY A 55 -7.60 -12.47 11.30
CA GLY A 55 -8.61 -12.82 10.30
C GLY A 55 -9.56 -11.68 9.91
N THR A 56 -9.26 -10.44 10.35
CA THR A 56 -10.04 -9.26 9.96
C THR A 56 -9.49 -8.68 8.67
N VAL A 57 -10.33 -8.58 7.66
CA VAL A 57 -9.98 -7.98 6.37
C VAL A 57 -10.36 -6.50 6.39
N VAL A 58 -9.41 -5.63 6.11
CA VAL A 58 -9.63 -4.18 6.05
C VAL A 58 -9.42 -3.68 4.63
N ASN A 59 -10.43 -3.02 4.09
CA ASN A 59 -10.36 -2.43 2.75
C ASN A 59 -10.03 -0.94 2.80
N TYR A 60 -9.08 -0.56 1.95
CA TYR A 60 -8.60 0.79 1.74
C TYR A 60 -8.75 1.14 0.26
N LEU A 61 -9.39 2.26 -0.03
CA LEU A 61 -9.49 2.78 -1.39
C LEU A 61 -8.32 3.73 -1.64
N VAL A 62 -7.55 3.50 -2.70
CA VAL A 62 -6.50 4.41 -3.15
C VAL A 62 -7.16 5.64 -3.75
N ILE A 63 -6.89 6.80 -3.14
CA ILE A 63 -7.38 8.10 -3.60
C ILE A 63 -6.37 8.74 -4.52
N ASP A 64 -5.08 8.62 -4.18
CA ASP A 64 -3.97 9.22 -4.92
C ASP A 64 -2.73 8.33 -4.78
N SER A 65 -1.86 8.33 -5.80
CA SER A 65 -0.62 7.57 -5.82
C SER A 65 0.55 8.45 -6.25
N GLU A 66 1.49 8.66 -5.33
CA GLU A 66 2.70 9.45 -5.59
C GLU A 66 3.92 8.53 -5.58
N ARG A 67 4.71 8.57 -6.67
CA ARG A 67 5.97 7.82 -6.75
C ARG A 67 7.12 8.69 -6.30
N ILE A 68 7.74 8.31 -5.19
CA ILE A 68 8.95 8.96 -4.70
C ILE A 68 10.17 8.24 -5.28
N PRO A 69 11.03 8.95 -6.05
CA PRO A 69 12.27 8.36 -6.55
C PRO A 69 13.23 8.05 -5.40
N LYS A 70 14.24 7.23 -5.69
CA LYS A 70 15.31 6.95 -4.72
C LYS A 70 16.02 8.25 -4.39
N GLU A 71 15.99 8.65 -3.12
CA GLU A 71 16.60 9.87 -2.65
C GLU A 71 17.25 9.61 -1.28
N ASP A 72 18.46 10.15 -1.09
CA ASP A 72 19.19 10.14 0.18
C ASP A 72 19.22 8.78 0.93
N GLY A 73 19.56 7.70 0.21
CA GLY A 73 19.71 6.36 0.79
C GLY A 73 18.40 5.61 1.05
N VAL A 74 17.25 6.17 0.68
CA VAL A 74 15.95 5.48 0.70
C VAL A 74 15.61 5.03 -0.70
N ASP A 75 15.41 3.73 -0.92
CA ASP A 75 15.00 3.22 -2.22
C ASP A 75 13.64 3.79 -2.66
N ALA A 76 13.44 3.80 -3.98
CA ALA A 76 12.22 4.33 -4.58
C ALA A 76 10.99 3.61 -4.00
N HIS A 77 9.97 4.39 -3.67
CA HIS A 77 8.76 3.86 -3.04
C HIS A 77 7.54 4.65 -3.49
N TYR A 78 6.39 4.00 -3.44
CA TYR A 78 5.10 4.64 -3.62
C TYR A 78 4.56 5.11 -2.28
N GLN A 79 4.09 6.35 -2.24
CA GLN A 79 3.22 6.87 -1.19
C GLN A 79 1.81 6.96 -1.74
N LEU A 80 0.95 6.10 -1.24
CA LEU A 80 -0.44 6.00 -1.65
C LEU A 80 -1.28 6.72 -0.61
N LEU A 81 -2.04 7.73 -1.03
CA LEU A 81 -3.09 8.31 -0.21
C LEU A 81 -4.27 7.36 -0.25
N VAL A 82 -4.64 6.81 0.90
CA VAL A 82 -5.74 5.84 0.98
C VAL A 82 -6.79 6.28 1.95
N ARG A 83 -8.02 5.86 1.70
CA ARG A 83 -9.15 6.04 2.60
C ARG A 83 -9.70 4.69 2.99
N LYS A 84 -9.78 4.43 4.30
CA LYS A 84 -10.47 3.26 4.82
C LYS A 84 -11.96 3.33 4.43
N VAL A 85 -12.44 2.34 3.70
CA VAL A 85 -13.82 2.28 3.19
C VAL A 85 -14.76 1.39 4.01
N HIS A 86 -14.24 0.78 5.09
CA HIS A 86 -14.83 -0.21 6.00
C HIS A 86 -14.60 -1.68 5.64
N ALA A 87 -14.54 -2.48 6.72
CA ALA A 87 -14.51 -3.93 6.83
C ALA A 87 -15.94 -4.46 7.00
#